data_AF-A0A9D6U564-F1
#
_entry.id   AF-A0A9D6U564-F1
#
_cell.length_a   1.000
_cell.length_b   1.000
_cell.length_c   1.000
_cell.angle_alpha   90.00
_cell.angle_beta   90.00
_cell.angle_gamma   90.00
#
_symmetry.space_group_name_H-M   'P 1'
#
loop_
_entity.id
_entity.type
_entity.pdbx_description
1 polymer ?
#
loop_
_entity_poly.entity_id
_entity_poly.type
_entity_poly.pdbx_seq_one_letter_code
_entity_poly.pdbx_strand_id
1 'polypeptide(L)'
;MTAAWRSVKMVWFTLGGALVGYLLIHPFAMLAYILGPQHPHKPWDFSLWGLQARLSFSVDMLAMGLAFAVMGGVAGFFLGAWSLQKERLALARVESERRLAALATLQELMVTLAHHIRNANVVIGGFSARLEKRLTDSELSRQLRMIQEASQEIEAVIAALESLTEIDRTRYASAWETKMIDLKKRLEARREKDEAVRESP
;
A
#
# COMPACT_ATOMS: atom_id res chain seq x y z
N MET A 1 10.74 8.11 -10.42
CA MET A 1 11.84 8.33 -9.46
C MET A 1 13.06 7.53 -9.91
N THR A 2 14.14 8.20 -10.31
CA THR A 2 15.31 7.56 -10.92
C THR A 2 16.10 6.73 -9.89
N ALA A 3 16.81 5.71 -10.35
CA ALA A 3 17.69 4.91 -9.49
C ALA A 3 18.72 5.78 -8.75
N ALA A 4 19.23 6.83 -9.42
CA ALA A 4 20.16 7.80 -8.85
C ALA A 4 19.62 8.48 -7.57
N TRP A 5 18.35 8.90 -7.56
CA TRP A 5 17.75 9.55 -6.39
C TRP A 5 17.63 8.60 -5.18
N ARG A 6 17.41 7.31 -5.42
CA ARG A 6 17.35 6.29 -4.36
C ARG A 6 18.72 6.13 -3.70
N SER A 7 19.77 6.03 -4.52
CA SER A 7 21.15 5.92 -4.03
C SER A 7 21.54 7.15 -3.22
N VAL A 8 21.19 8.35 -3.70
CA VAL A 8 21.46 9.61 -2.97
C VAL A 8 20.78 9.63 -1.61
N LYS A 9 19.49 9.30 -1.53
CA LYS A 9 18.77 9.20 -0.25
C LYS A 9 19.44 8.20 0.70
N MET A 10 19.80 7.01 0.21
CA MET A 10 20.45 5.99 1.03
C MET A 10 21.79 6.48 1.59
N VAL A 11 22.61 7.14 0.77
CA VAL A 11 23.89 7.73 1.21
C VAL A 11 23.65 8.77 2.31
N TRP A 12 22.67 9.66 2.15
CA TRP A 12 22.33 10.65 3.18
C TRP A 12 21.88 10.02 4.50
N PHE A 13 21.07 8.96 4.45
CA PHE A 13 20.67 8.24 5.67
C PHE A 13 21.85 7.55 6.35
N THR A 14 22.76 6.95 5.59
CA THR A 14 23.97 6.33 6.16
C THR A 14 24.91 7.35 6.78
N LEU A 15 25.16 8.48 6.10
CA LEU A 15 26.02 9.54 6.60
C LEU A 15 25.40 10.22 7.83
N GLY A 16 24.09 10.51 7.78
CA GLY A 16 23.35 11.05 8.91
C GLY A 16 23.36 10.10 10.11
N GLY A 17 23.16 8.80 9.88
CA GLY A 17 23.25 7.78 10.94
C GLY A 17 24.65 7.70 11.55
N ALA A 18 25.70 7.73 10.73
CA ALA A 18 27.08 7.72 11.20
C ALA A 18 27.41 8.97 12.02
N LEU A 19 26.97 10.15 11.55
CA LEU A 19 27.13 11.41 12.25
C LEU A 19 26.40 11.41 13.60
N VAL A 20 25.16 10.92 13.64
CA VAL A 20 24.37 10.79 14.88
C VAL A 20 25.03 9.79 15.84
N GLY A 21 25.51 8.66 15.33
CA GLY A 21 26.24 7.67 16.13
C GLY A 21 27.49 8.27 16.78
N TYR A 22 28.29 9.01 16.00
CA TYR A 22 29.53 9.60 16.46
C TYR A 22 29.34 10.82 17.38
N LEU A 23 28.41 11.72 17.05
CA LEU A 23 28.25 12.99 17.77
C LEU A 23 27.31 12.89 18.96
N LEU A 24 26.30 12.02 18.92
CA LEU A 24 25.28 11.93 19.97
C LEU A 24 25.42 10.65 20.78
N ILE A 25 25.45 9.49 20.13
CA ILE A 25 25.42 8.20 20.85
C ILE A 25 26.75 7.97 21.60
N HIS A 26 27.88 8.28 20.98
CA HIS A 26 29.19 8.04 21.58
C HIS A 26 29.46 8.85 22.87
N PRO A 27 29.29 10.19 22.92
CA PRO A 27 29.44 10.93 24.18
C PRO A 27 28.44 10.50 25.26
N PHE A 28 27.24 10.11 24.85
CA PHE A 28 26.22 9.59 25.76
C PHE A 28 26.65 8.24 26.37
N ALA A 29 27.20 7.32 25.56
CA ALA A 29 27.72 6.04 26.04
C ALA A 29 28.88 6.24 27.04
N MET A 30 29.77 7.21 26.78
CA MET A 30 30.85 7.57 27.70
C MET A 30 30.34 8.16 29.01
N LEU A 31 29.26 8.95 28.95
CA LEU A 31 28.58 9.44 30.14
C LEU A 31 28.00 8.29 30.97
N ALA A 32 27.29 7.37 30.32
CA ALA A 32 26.70 6.20 30.96
C ALA A 32 27.77 5.28 31.58
N TYR A 33 28.91 5.09 30.90
CA TYR A 33 30.03 4.31 31.41
C TYR A 33 30.56 4.87 32.74
N ILE A 34 30.77 6.18 32.82
CA ILE A 34 31.30 6.85 34.01
C ILE A 34 30.28 6.89 35.15
N LEU A 35 29.00 6.98 34.83
CA LEU A 35 27.89 6.89 35.79
C LEU A 35 27.61 5.45 36.24
N GLY A 36 28.26 4.47 35.62
CA GLY A 36 28.14 3.07 35.99
C GLY A 36 28.60 2.80 37.43
N PRO A 37 28.26 1.63 37.98
CA PRO A 37 28.52 1.25 39.38
C PRO A 37 30.00 1.25 39.79
N GLN A 38 30.93 1.47 38.85
CA GLN A 38 32.36 1.57 39.11
C GLN A 38 32.75 2.88 39.84
N HIS A 39 31.89 3.91 39.85
CA HIS A 39 32.17 5.20 40.49
C HIS A 39 31.02 5.73 41.36
N PRO A 40 30.67 5.05 42.47
CA PRO A 40 29.46 5.32 43.27
C PRO A 40 29.44 6.66 44.03
N HIS A 41 30.54 7.44 44.04
CA HIS A 41 30.65 8.66 44.87
C HIS A 41 30.90 9.95 44.06
N LYS A 42 30.69 9.94 42.74
CA LYS A 42 30.90 11.13 41.92
C LYS A 42 29.65 12.03 41.96
N PRO A 43 29.76 13.29 42.41
CA PRO A 43 28.61 14.21 42.45
C PRO A 43 28.12 14.54 41.03
N TRP A 44 26.80 14.60 40.87
CA TRP A 44 26.14 14.95 39.61
C TRP A 44 26.24 16.46 39.37
N ASP A 45 27.30 16.90 38.71
CA ASP A 45 27.42 18.27 38.23
C ASP A 45 27.30 18.32 36.71
N PHE A 46 26.42 19.18 36.20
CA PHE A 46 26.24 19.43 34.76
C PHE A 46 27.50 20.03 34.11
N SER A 47 28.39 20.66 34.90
CA SER A 47 29.70 21.11 34.43
C SER A 47 30.56 19.96 33.88
N LEU A 48 30.36 18.73 34.39
CA LEU A 48 31.05 17.53 33.93
C LEU A 48 30.64 17.16 32.51
N TRP A 49 29.43 17.49 32.06
CA TRP A 49 28.95 17.11 30.73
C TRP A 49 29.79 17.73 29.62
N GLY A 50 30.11 19.03 29.72
CA GLY A 50 30.94 19.72 28.73
C GLY A 50 32.38 19.23 28.70
N LEU A 51 32.97 18.96 29.88
CA LEU A 51 34.31 18.40 29.98
C LEU A 51 34.37 16.98 29.41
N GLN A 52 33.36 16.17 29.68
CA GLN A 52 33.31 14.77 29.28
C GLN A 52 32.98 14.59 27.80
N ALA A 53 32.14 15.46 27.24
CA ALA A 53 31.96 15.56 25.79
C ALA A 53 33.30 15.85 25.10
N ARG A 54 34.10 16.80 25.61
CA ARG A 54 35.45 17.07 25.06
C ARG A 54 36.39 15.88 25.17
N LEU A 55 36.41 15.20 26.33
CA LEU A 55 37.23 14.01 26.54
C LEU A 55 36.82 12.82 25.66
N SER A 56 35.53 12.74 25.30
CA SER A 56 35.03 11.71 24.40
C SER A 56 35.62 11.86 22.99
N PHE A 57 36.11 13.03 22.59
CA PHE A 57 36.75 13.25 21.29
C PHE A 57 38.29 13.24 21.36
N SER A 58 38.87 12.67 22.41
CA SER A 58 40.33 12.48 22.46
C SER A 58 40.81 11.48 21.42
N VAL A 59 42.09 11.59 21.03
CA VAL A 59 42.71 10.69 20.05
C VAL A 59 42.61 9.23 20.48
N ASP A 60 42.74 8.97 21.79
CA ASP A 60 42.65 7.63 22.38
C ASP A 60 41.26 7.00 22.23
N MET A 61 40.21 7.83 22.10
CA MET A 61 38.81 7.40 21.96
C MET A 61 38.36 7.30 20.49
N LEU A 62 39.22 7.62 19.52
CA LEU A 62 38.87 7.59 18.09
C LEU A 62 38.45 6.20 17.62
N ALA A 63 39.12 5.14 18.07
CA ALA A 63 38.78 3.77 17.70
C ALA A 63 37.35 3.41 18.12
N MET A 64 36.95 3.81 19.34
CA MET A 64 35.61 3.57 19.84
C MET A 64 34.58 4.46 19.16
N GLY A 65 34.87 5.75 18.98
CA GLY A 65 34.04 6.67 18.21
C GLY A 65 33.78 6.17 16.79
N LEU A 66 34.80 5.64 16.11
CA LEU A 66 34.66 5.02 14.80
C LEU A 66 33.69 3.83 14.82
N ALA A 67 33.74 2.98 15.85
CA ALA A 67 32.79 1.88 16.00
C ALA A 67 31.34 2.38 16.14
N PHE A 68 31.11 3.44 16.91
CA PHE A 68 29.79 4.08 17.02
C PHE A 68 29.34 4.74 15.71
N ALA A 69 30.27 5.35 14.96
CA ALA A 69 29.99 5.91 13.64
C ALA A 69 29.57 4.81 12.64
N VAL A 70 30.29 3.69 12.61
CA VAL A 70 29.96 2.54 11.75
C VAL A 70 28.60 1.96 12.14
N MET A 71 28.36 1.74 13.43
CA MET A 71 27.08 1.20 13.92
C MET A 71 25.92 2.15 13.61
N GLY A 72 26.10 3.46 13.84
CA GLY A 72 25.13 4.49 13.47
C GLY A 72 24.87 4.52 11.96
N GLY A 73 25.91 4.35 11.14
CA GLY A 73 25.79 4.27 9.68
C GLY A 73 24.98 3.06 9.23
N VAL A 74 25.19 1.89 9.84
CA VAL A 74 24.40 0.67 9.59
C VAL A 74 22.94 0.87 10.01
N ALA A 75 22.68 1.46 11.18
CA ALA A 75 21.31 1.78 11.61
C ALA A 75 20.64 2.77 10.65
N GLY A 76 21.36 3.80 10.22
CA GLY A 76 20.93 4.74 9.19
C GLY A 76 20.59 4.07 7.87
N PHE A 77 21.42 3.12 7.41
CA PHE A 77 21.15 2.32 6.21
C PHE A 77 19.80 1.59 6.28
N PHE A 78 19.54 0.89 7.39
CA PHE A 78 18.29 0.16 7.59
C PHE A 78 17.07 1.10 7.65
N LEU A 79 17.19 2.24 8.34
CA LEU A 79 16.14 3.26 8.37
C LEU A 79 15.87 3.84 6.98
N GLY A 80 16.92 4.11 6.20
CA GLY A 80 16.81 4.57 4.82
C GLY A 80 16.11 3.54 3.93
N ALA A 81 16.51 2.27 4.03
CA ALA A 81 15.88 1.17 3.30
C ALA A 81 14.39 1.02 3.64
N TRP A 82 14.07 1.08 4.93
CA TRP A 82 12.70 1.03 5.44
C TRP A 82 11.84 2.20 4.94
N SER A 83 12.37 3.42 5.00
CA SER A 83 11.71 4.62 4.48
C SER A 83 11.41 4.47 2.98
N LEU A 84 12.38 3.99 2.21
CA LEU A 84 12.22 3.79 0.78
C LEU A 84 11.16 2.72 0.45
N GLN A 85 11.08 1.66 1.26
CA GLN A 85 10.02 0.66 1.12
C GLN A 85 8.64 1.25 1.43
N LYS A 86 8.52 2.06 2.50
CA LYS A 86 7.27 2.75 2.84
C LYS A 86 6.80 3.66 1.70
N GLU A 87 7.69 4.46 1.11
CA GLU A 87 7.36 5.32 -0.04
C GLU A 87 6.83 4.48 -1.21
N ARG A 88 7.45 3.35 -1.53
CA ARG A 88 6.99 2.45 -2.60
C ARG A 88 5.61 1.88 -2.32
N LEU A 89 5.36 1.44 -1.09
CA LEU A 89 4.06 0.89 -0.70
C LEU A 89 2.97 1.96 -0.74
N ALA A 90 3.27 3.19 -0.33
CA ALA A 90 2.34 4.31 -0.41
C ALA A 90 1.97 4.62 -1.87
N LEU A 91 2.95 4.70 -2.77
CA LEU A 91 2.70 4.91 -4.20
C LEU A 91 1.89 3.76 -4.81
N ALA A 92 2.21 2.52 -4.47
CA ALA A 92 1.46 1.35 -4.94
C ALA A 92 0.00 1.34 -4.44
N ARG A 93 -0.26 1.81 -3.21
CA ARG A 93 -1.61 1.95 -2.68
C ARG A 93 -2.41 3.00 -3.44
N VAL A 94 -1.85 4.18 -3.68
CA VAL A 94 -2.52 5.25 -4.44
C VAL A 94 -2.84 4.78 -5.87
N GLU A 95 -1.92 4.09 -6.53
CA GLU A 95 -2.17 3.52 -7.85
C GLU A 95 -3.26 2.45 -7.82
N SER A 96 -3.27 1.58 -6.80
CA SER A 96 -4.32 0.59 -6.60
C SER A 96 -5.68 1.25 -6.38
N GLU A 97 -5.76 2.28 -5.53
CA GLU A 97 -6.99 3.01 -5.24
C GLU A 97 -7.55 3.68 -6.51
N ARG A 98 -6.67 4.27 -7.34
CA ARG A 98 -7.07 4.84 -8.64
C ARG A 98 -7.66 3.81 -9.58
N ARG A 99 -7.05 2.62 -9.65
CA ARG A 99 -7.57 1.52 -10.48
C ARG A 99 -8.92 1.02 -9.98
N LEU A 100 -9.08 0.89 -8.67
CA LEU A 100 -10.35 0.49 -8.07
C LEU A 100 -11.44 1.52 -8.33
N ALA A 101 -11.12 2.82 -8.18
CA ALA A 101 -12.05 3.89 -8.50
C ALA A 101 -12.46 3.86 -9.98
N ALA A 102 -11.50 3.71 -10.90
CA ALA A 102 -11.78 3.61 -12.33
C ALA A 102 -12.64 2.38 -12.68
N LEU A 103 -12.38 1.23 -12.06
CA LEU A 103 -13.22 0.04 -12.23
C LEU A 103 -14.64 0.27 -11.72
N ALA A 104 -14.80 0.89 -10.54
CA ALA A 104 -16.11 1.21 -10.00
C ALA A 104 -16.90 2.15 -10.92
N THR A 105 -16.25 3.18 -11.48
CA THR A 105 -16.89 4.09 -12.44
C THR A 105 -17.27 3.39 -13.74
N LEU A 106 -16.42 2.48 -14.24
CA LEU A 106 -16.74 1.69 -15.44
C LEU A 106 -17.93 0.77 -15.19
N GLN A 107 -18.00 0.13 -14.02
CA GLN A 107 -19.13 -0.71 -13.64
C GLN A 107 -20.44 0.09 -13.58
N GLU A 108 -20.42 1.27 -12.96
CA GLU A 108 -21.61 2.13 -12.90
C GLU A 108 -22.06 2.57 -14.30
N LEU A 109 -21.12 2.99 -15.16
CA LEU A 109 -21.40 3.33 -16.55
C LEU A 109 -21.95 2.13 -17.33
N MET A 110 -21.45 0.91 -17.12
CA MET A 110 -21.98 -0.27 -17.79
C MET A 110 -23.42 -0.56 -17.38
N VAL A 111 -23.79 -0.39 -16.11
CA VAL A 111 -25.18 -0.55 -15.65
C VAL A 111 -26.09 0.51 -16.29
N THR A 112 -25.67 1.78 -16.30
CA THR A 112 -26.44 2.85 -16.94
C THR A 112 -26.58 2.62 -18.45
N LEU A 113 -25.52 2.19 -19.12
CA LEU A 113 -25.53 1.91 -20.55
C LEU A 113 -26.40 0.69 -20.86
N ALA A 114 -26.29 -0.39 -20.09
CA ALA A 114 -27.14 -1.56 -20.19
C ALA A 114 -28.63 -1.18 -20.09
N HIS A 115 -28.99 -0.32 -19.13
CA HIS A 115 -30.35 0.18 -19.01
C HIS A 115 -30.82 0.95 -20.26
N HIS A 116 -30.01 1.88 -20.78
CA HIS A 116 -30.37 2.63 -21.98
C HIS A 116 -30.49 1.76 -23.23
N ILE A 117 -29.55 0.82 -23.44
CA ILE A 117 -29.59 -0.11 -24.57
C ILE A 117 -30.82 -1.01 -24.44
N ARG A 118 -31.09 -1.58 -23.26
CA ARG A 118 -32.26 -2.42 -23.00
C ARG A 118 -33.56 -1.70 -23.30
N ASN A 119 -33.69 -0.45 -22.85
CA ASN A 119 -34.88 0.36 -23.13
C ASN A 119 -35.08 0.57 -24.63
N ALA A 120 -34.03 0.95 -25.37
CA ALA A 120 -34.10 1.10 -26.82
C ALA A 120 -34.44 -0.22 -27.53
N ASN A 121 -33.85 -1.32 -27.06
CA ASN A 121 -34.02 -2.65 -27.60
C ASN A 121 -35.47 -3.16 -27.43
N VAL A 122 -36.06 -3.00 -26.25
CA VAL A 122 -37.46 -3.34 -25.97
C VAL A 122 -38.42 -2.57 -26.88
N VAL A 123 -38.13 -1.29 -27.15
CA VAL A 123 -38.93 -0.46 -28.07
C VAL A 123 -38.84 -0.99 -29.50
N ILE A 124 -37.62 -1.23 -30.02
CA ILE A 124 -37.40 -1.73 -31.39
C ILE A 124 -38.02 -3.13 -31.57
N GLY A 125 -37.76 -4.05 -30.65
CA GLY A 125 -38.33 -5.41 -30.66
C GLY A 125 -39.86 -5.39 -30.56
N GLY A 126 -40.40 -4.55 -29.66
CA GLY A 126 -41.85 -4.43 -29.47
C GLY A 126 -42.59 -3.79 -30.66
N PHE A 127 -41.97 -2.84 -31.36
CA PHE A 127 -42.54 -2.26 -32.59
C PHE A 127 -42.41 -3.21 -33.77
N SER A 128 -41.26 -3.87 -33.95
CA SER A 128 -41.06 -4.83 -35.04
C SER A 128 -42.02 -6.02 -34.93
N ALA A 129 -42.24 -6.57 -33.73
CA ALA A 129 -43.23 -7.63 -33.49
C ALA A 129 -44.68 -7.19 -33.76
N ARG A 130 -45.01 -5.92 -33.48
CA ARG A 130 -46.33 -5.37 -33.79
C ARG A 130 -46.55 -5.16 -35.29
N LEU A 131 -45.52 -4.70 -36.00
CA LEU A 131 -45.56 -4.49 -37.45
C LEU A 131 -45.63 -5.81 -38.21
N GLU A 132 -44.87 -6.83 -37.77
CA GLU A 132 -44.87 -8.15 -38.41
C GLU A 132 -46.28 -8.77 -38.40
N LYS A 133 -47.02 -8.64 -37.30
CA LYS A 133 -48.40 -9.15 -37.18
C LYS A 133 -49.41 -8.45 -38.09
N ARG A 134 -49.07 -7.28 -38.65
CA ARG A 134 -49.99 -6.44 -39.44
C ARG A 134 -49.63 -6.37 -40.92
N LEU A 135 -48.44 -6.79 -41.30
CA LEU A 135 -47.95 -6.72 -42.68
C LEU A 135 -48.18 -8.04 -43.41
N THR A 136 -48.71 -7.93 -44.64
CA THR A 136 -48.91 -9.06 -45.56
C THR A 136 -47.72 -9.28 -46.49
N ASP A 137 -46.82 -8.31 -46.60
CA ASP A 137 -45.62 -8.38 -47.44
C ASP A 137 -44.59 -9.33 -46.82
N SER A 138 -44.27 -10.42 -47.54
CA SER A 138 -43.34 -11.45 -47.11
C SER A 138 -41.91 -10.97 -46.95
N GLU A 139 -41.48 -10.00 -47.76
CA GLU A 139 -40.10 -9.46 -47.69
C GLU A 139 -39.95 -8.53 -46.50
N LEU A 140 -40.92 -7.65 -46.25
CA LEU A 140 -40.94 -6.81 -45.05
C LEU A 140 -41.07 -7.65 -43.76
N SER A 141 -41.87 -8.72 -43.76
CA SER A 141 -41.94 -9.67 -42.64
C SER A 141 -40.59 -10.32 -42.35
N ARG A 142 -39.85 -10.74 -43.40
CA ARG A 142 -38.51 -11.29 -43.26
C ARG A 142 -37.52 -10.28 -42.66
N GLN A 143 -37.55 -9.03 -43.11
CA GLN A 143 -36.70 -7.97 -42.56
C GLN A 143 -37.01 -7.68 -41.09
N LEU A 144 -38.29 -7.69 -40.69
CA LEU A 144 -38.69 -7.50 -39.30
C LEU A 144 -38.27 -8.65 -38.39
N ARG A 145 -38.23 -9.90 -38.88
CA ARG A 145 -37.66 -11.02 -38.12
C ARG A 145 -36.18 -10.87 -37.87
N MET A 146 -35.40 -10.44 -38.87
CA MET A 146 -33.97 -10.17 -38.66
C MET A 146 -33.74 -9.10 -37.59
N ILE A 147 -34.59 -8.07 -37.52
CA ILE A 147 -34.54 -7.04 -36.47
C ILE A 147 -34.87 -7.64 -35.09
N GLN A 148 -35.85 -8.54 -35.00
CA GLN A 148 -36.17 -9.23 -33.74
C GLN A 148 -35.05 -10.18 -33.29
N GLU A 149 -34.44 -10.93 -34.20
CA GLU A 149 -33.30 -11.80 -33.90
C GLU A 149 -32.11 -10.99 -33.37
N ALA A 150 -31.75 -9.90 -34.05
CA ALA A 150 -30.72 -8.98 -33.58
C ALA A 150 -31.07 -8.35 -32.21
N SER A 151 -32.35 -8.03 -31.98
CA SER A 151 -32.83 -7.53 -30.69
C SER A 151 -32.65 -8.55 -29.56
N GLN A 152 -32.94 -9.83 -29.81
CA GLN A 152 -32.72 -10.90 -28.84
C GLN A 152 -31.23 -11.12 -28.55
N GLU A 153 -30.37 -11.03 -29.57
CA GLU A 153 -28.93 -11.12 -29.40
C GLU A 153 -28.38 -9.98 -28.52
N ILE A 154 -28.84 -8.74 -28.75
CA ILE A 154 -28.50 -7.59 -27.90
C ILE A 154 -28.92 -7.83 -26.44
N GLU A 155 -30.11 -8.38 -26.21
CA GLU A 155 -30.60 -8.68 -24.86
C GLU A 155 -29.73 -9.72 -24.14
N ALA A 156 -29.27 -10.76 -24.86
CA ALA A 156 -28.36 -11.75 -24.33
C ALA A 156 -26.99 -11.15 -23.95
N VAL A 157 -26.47 -10.23 -24.77
CA VAL A 157 -25.23 -9.50 -24.47
C VAL A 157 -25.38 -8.61 -23.24
N ILE A 158 -26.50 -7.89 -23.11
CA ILE A 158 -26.79 -7.06 -21.93
C ILE A 158 -26.84 -7.93 -20.67
N ALA A 159 -27.56 -9.06 -20.71
CA ALA A 159 -27.65 -9.98 -19.58
C ALA A 159 -26.27 -10.53 -19.18
N ALA A 160 -25.42 -10.85 -20.16
CA ALA A 160 -24.04 -11.27 -19.90
C ALA A 160 -23.22 -10.17 -19.22
N LEU A 161 -23.32 -8.92 -19.69
CA LEU A 161 -22.64 -7.76 -19.08
C LEU A 161 -23.11 -7.49 -17.65
N GLU A 162 -24.42 -7.57 -17.39
CA GLU A 162 -25.00 -7.45 -16.04
C GLU A 162 -24.49 -8.56 -15.11
N SER A 163 -24.44 -9.81 -15.58
CA SER A 163 -23.92 -10.94 -14.78
C SER A 163 -22.44 -10.78 -14.42
N LEU A 164 -21.62 -10.23 -15.32
CA LEU A 164 -20.20 -9.96 -15.07
C LEU A 164 -20.01 -8.88 -13.99
N THR A 165 -20.86 -7.84 -13.98
CA THR A 165 -20.83 -6.82 -12.91
C THR A 165 -21.21 -7.37 -11.55
N GLU A 166 -22.09 -8.36 -11.49
CA GLU A 166 -22.57 -8.96 -10.24
C GLU A 166 -21.53 -9.93 -9.63
N ILE A 167 -20.85 -10.71 -10.48
CA ILE A 167 -19.76 -11.60 -10.08
C ILE A 167 -18.57 -10.82 -9.51
N ASP A 168 -18.20 -9.69 -10.11
CA ASP A 168 -17.08 -8.89 -9.59
C ASP A 168 -17.40 -8.22 -8.24
N ARG A 169 -18.65 -7.80 -7.99
CA ARG A 169 -19.07 -7.25 -6.69
C ARG A 169 -18.89 -8.26 -5.55
N THR A 170 -19.33 -9.50 -5.76
CA THR A 170 -19.22 -10.56 -4.76
C THR A 170 -17.76 -11.00 -4.56
N ARG A 171 -16.96 -11.02 -5.62
CA ARG A 171 -15.53 -11.37 -5.54
C ARG A 171 -14.68 -10.30 -4.87
N TYR A 172 -14.96 -9.02 -5.08
CA TYR A 172 -14.25 -7.92 -4.40
C TYR A 172 -14.61 -7.83 -2.91
N ALA A 173 -15.89 -7.97 -2.56
CA ALA A 173 -16.33 -7.99 -1.17
C ALA A 173 -15.69 -9.16 -0.40
N SER A 174 -15.76 -10.38 -0.97
CA SER A 174 -15.17 -11.57 -0.35
C SER A 174 -13.63 -11.54 -0.32
N ALA A 175 -12.96 -11.03 -1.35
CA ALA A 175 -11.50 -10.92 -1.38
C ALA A 175 -10.97 -9.88 -0.38
N TRP A 176 -11.70 -8.78 -0.16
CA TRP A 176 -11.36 -7.77 0.84
C TRP A 176 -11.57 -8.30 2.26
N GLU A 177 -12.69 -8.97 2.50
CA GLU A 177 -13.01 -9.61 3.78
C GLU A 177 -11.99 -10.71 4.13
N THR A 178 -11.64 -11.55 3.16
CA THR A 178 -10.59 -12.58 3.32
C THR A 178 -9.23 -11.97 3.61
N LYS A 179 -8.83 -10.89 2.90
CA LYS A 179 -7.57 -10.18 3.17
C LYS A 179 -7.55 -9.53 4.56
N MET A 180 -8.66 -8.98 5.03
CA MET A 180 -8.77 -8.41 6.39
C MET A 180 -8.67 -9.49 7.47
N ILE A 181 -9.29 -10.65 7.24
CA ILE A 181 -9.21 -11.81 8.16
C ILE A 181 -7.77 -12.32 8.25
N ASP A 182 -7.06 -12.45 7.12
CA ASP A 182 -5.66 -12.88 7.10
C ASP A 182 -4.72 -11.87 7.77
N LEU A 183 -4.98 -10.57 7.61
CA LEU A 183 -4.21 -9.51 8.26
C LEU A 183 -4.41 -9.51 9.78
N LYS A 184 -5.65 -9.70 10.23
CA LYS A 184 -5.99 -9.79 11.66
C LYS A 184 -5.34 -11.01 12.31
N LYS A 185 -5.46 -12.19 11.68
CA LYS A 185 -4.76 -13.42 12.13
C LYS A 185 -3.25 -13.25 12.19
N ARG A 186 -2.64 -12.58 11.20
CA ARG A 186 -1.20 -12.28 11.20
C ARG A 186 -0.77 -11.33 12.31
N LEU A 187 -1.62 -10.36 12.67
CA LEU A 187 -1.35 -9.43 13.76
C LEU A 187 -1.51 -10.10 15.13
N GLU A 188 -2.54 -10.92 15.32
CA GLU A 188 -2.77 -11.70 16.54
C GLU A 188 -1.62 -12.70 16.77
N ALA A 189 -1.22 -13.45 15.76
CA ALA A 189 -0.08 -14.38 15.86
C ALA A 189 1.27 -13.68 16.14
N ARG A 190 1.41 -12.41 15.75
CA ARG A 190 2.58 -11.60 16.11
C ARG A 190 2.52 -11.14 17.56
N ARG A 191 1.35 -10.70 18.01
CA ARG A 191 1.12 -10.25 19.37
C ARG A 191 1.32 -11.38 20.38
N GLU A 192 0.80 -12.58 20.09
CA GLU A 192 1.03 -13.77 20.92
C GLU A 192 2.50 -14.16 20.99
N LYS A 193 3.24 -14.03 19.88
CA LYS A 193 4.70 -14.23 19.89
C LYS A 193 5.44 -13.18 20.72
N ASP A 194 5.03 -11.92 20.64
CA ASP A 194 5.65 -10.84 21.41
C ASP A 194 5.31 -10.95 22.92
N GLU A 195 4.13 -11.46 23.27
CA GLU A 195 3.72 -11.76 24.65
C GLU A 195 4.48 -12.98 25.20
N ALA A 196 4.62 -14.06 24.44
CA ALA A 196 5.40 -15.25 24.83
C ALA A 196 6.90 -14.99 25.03
N VAL A 197 7.47 -14.05 24.26
CA VAL A 197 8.88 -13.61 24.41
C VAL A 197 9.07 -12.75 25.66
N ARG A 198 8.02 -12.06 26.15
CA ARG A 198 8.08 -11.26 27.39
C ARG A 198 7.90 -12.08 28.67
N GLU A 199 7.28 -13.26 28.57
CA GLU A 199 7.03 -14.17 29.70
C GLU A 199 8.07 -15.28 29.86
N SER A 200 9.08 -15.34 28.99
CA SER A 200 10.22 -16.26 29.15
C SER A 200 11.32 -15.59 29.99
N PRO A 201 11.57 -16.04 31.24
CA PRO A 201 12.55 -15.45 32.16
C PRO A 201 14.01 -15.67 31.74
#